data_AF-A0A9P1IDW0-F1
#
_entry.id   AF-A0A9P1IDW0-F1
#
_cell.length_a   1.000
_cell.length_b   1.000
_cell.length_c   1.000
_cell.angle_alpha   90.00
_cell.angle_beta   90.00
_cell.angle_gamma   90.00
#
_symmetry.space_group_name_H-M   'P 1'
#
loop_
_entity.id
_entity.type
_entity.pdbx_description
1 polymer ?
#
loop_
_entity_poly.entity_id
_entity_poly.type
_entity_poly.pdbx_seq_one_letter_code
_entity_poly.pdbx_strand_id
1 'polypeptide(L)' 'MILQGKVRVNDEVYTKKAYNVCQEDVVEVWKNAYAENSSLAQVERTEIVSYEVTEQGYNFEVKSWKSFLSDNWRSSQ' A
#
# COMPACT_ATOMS: atom_id res chain seq x y z
N MET A 1 9.95 -2.39 6.64
CA MET A 1 8.84 -2.35 5.68
C MET A 1 8.75 -0.97 5.03
N ILE A 2 8.27 0.07 5.72
CA ILE A 2 8.17 1.43 5.15
C ILE A 2 9.55 2.08 4.88
N LEU A 3 10.49 1.96 5.82
CA LEU A 3 11.86 2.50 5.67
C LEU A 3 12.66 1.89 4.50
N GLN A 4 12.19 0.80 3.89
CA GLN A 4 12.83 0.12 2.77
C GLN A 4 12.26 0.55 1.40
N GLY A 5 11.39 1.58 1.36
CA GLY A 5 10.72 2.02 0.13
C GLY A 5 9.75 0.98 -0.44
N LYS A 6 9.33 0.01 0.38
CA LYS A 6 8.38 -1.03 -0.02
C LYS A 6 6.93 -0.60 0.08
N VAL A 7 6.65 0.59 0.61
CA VAL A 7 5.28 1.06 0.80
C VAL A 7 5.08 2.29 -0.06
N ARG A 8 3.99 2.30 -0.81
CA ARG A 8 3.50 3.51 -1.49
C ARG A 8 2.06 3.77 -1.11
N VAL A 9 1.69 5.05 -1.14
CA VAL A 9 0.31 5.50 -0.94
C VAL A 9 -0.03 6.38 -2.13
N ASN A 10 -1.13 6.10 -2.81
CA ASN A 10 -1.57 6.87 -3.99
C ASN A 10 -0.45 7.07 -5.01
N ASP A 11 0.25 5.98 -5.34
CA ASP A 11 1.40 5.91 -6.26
C ASP A 11 2.69 6.61 -5.81
N GLU A 12 2.72 7.26 -4.65
CA GLU A 12 3.91 7.89 -4.10
C GLU A 12 4.63 6.97 -3.10
N VAL A 13 5.96 6.82 -3.23
CA VAL A 13 6.75 5.97 -2.32
C VAL A 13 7.00 6.67 -0.99
N TYR A 14 6.55 6.05 0.10
CA TYR A 14 6.74 6.57 1.44
C TYR A 14 7.87 5.85 2.16
N THR A 15 8.83 6.62 2.67
CA THR A 15 9.93 6.16 3.52
C THR A 15 9.89 6.78 4.92
N LYS A 16 8.84 7.57 5.23
CA LYS A 16 8.64 8.20 6.55
C LYS A 16 8.09 7.20 7.57
N LYS A 17 8.33 7.44 8.87
CA LYS A 17 7.92 6.51 9.94
C LYS A 17 6.41 6.30 10.04
N ALA A 18 5.61 7.29 9.66
CA ALA A 18 4.15 7.25 9.71
C ALA A 18 3.53 8.09 8.58
N TYR A 19 2.31 7.74 8.22
CA TYR A 19 1.45 8.46 7.28
C TYR A 19 0.01 8.39 7.82
N ASN A 20 -0.69 9.53 7.78
CA ASN A 20 -2.10 9.58 8.19
C ASN A 20 -2.96 9.24 6.98
N VAL A 21 -3.71 8.14 7.05
CA VAL A 21 -4.58 7.71 5.95
C VAL A 21 -5.85 8.54 5.87
N CYS A 22 -6.26 8.85 4.65
CA CYS A 22 -7.50 9.49 4.29
C CYS A 22 -8.46 8.48 3.65
N GLN A 23 -9.74 8.85 3.57
CA GLN A 23 -10.70 8.09 2.76
C GLN A 23 -10.22 8.07 1.30
N GLU A 24 -10.44 6.95 0.61
CA GLU A 24 -10.00 6.69 -0.77
C GLU A 24 -8.49 6.46 -0.94
N ASP A 25 -7.69 6.55 0.13
CA ASP A 25 -6.26 6.23 0.03
C ASP A 25 -6.06 4.77 -0.37
N VAL A 26 -5.15 4.57 -1.33
CA VAL A 26 -4.70 3.25 -1.78
C VAL A 26 -3.29 3.03 -1.27
N VAL A 27 -3.14 2.12 -0.31
CA VAL A 27 -1.87 1.70 0.26
C VAL A 27 -1.43 0.42 -0.42
N GLU A 28 -0.20 0.41 -0.95
CA GLU A 28 0.40 -0.79 -1.51
C GLU A 28 1.72 -1.13 -0.84
N VAL A 29 1.88 -2.40 -0.50
CA VAL A 29 3.08 -2.96 0.11
C VAL A 29 3.71 -3.97 -0.84
N TRP A 30 4.88 -3.64 -1.36
CA TRP A 30 5.67 -4.47 -2.25
C TRP A 30 6.09 -5.78 -1.58
N LYS A 31 5.85 -6.92 -2.25
CA LYS A 31 6.29 -8.24 -1.79
C LYS A 31 7.50 -8.74 -2.57
N ASN A 32 7.35 -8.87 -3.88
CA ASN A 32 8.36 -9.39 -4.78
C ASN A 32 8.09 -8.93 -6.22
N ALA A 33 9.13 -8.91 -7.04
CA ALA A 33 8.96 -8.79 -8.48
C ALA A 33 8.14 -9.98 -9.01
N TYR A 34 7.36 -9.74 -10.06
CA TYR A 34 6.63 -10.79 -10.73
C TYR A 34 7.58 -11.64 -11.58
N ALA A 35 7.53 -12.96 -11.43
CA ALA A 35 8.55 -13.87 -11.95
C ALA A 35 8.72 -13.80 -13.48
N GLU A 36 7.62 -13.58 -14.20
CA GLU A 36 7.59 -13.57 -15.67
C GLU A 36 7.78 -12.17 -16.26
N ASN A 37 7.60 -11.11 -15.46
CA ASN A 37 7.78 -9.74 -15.91
C ASN A 37 8.30 -8.85 -14.77
N SER A 38 9.57 -8.49 -14.84
CA SER A 38 10.24 -7.65 -13.83
C SER A 38 9.71 -6.22 -13.76
N SER A 39 8.94 -5.75 -14.76
CA SER A 39 8.25 -4.46 -14.72
C SER A 39 7.02 -4.47 -13.81
N LEU A 40 6.59 -5.65 -13.34
CA LEU A 40 5.43 -5.84 -12.47
C LEU A 40 5.86 -6.39 -11.11
N ALA A 41 5.07 -6.11 -10.09
CA ALA A 41 5.29 -6.57 -8.72
C ALA A 41 4.01 -7.18 -8.16
N GLN A 42 4.18 -8.21 -7.34
CA GLN A 42 3.13 -8.64 -6.43
C GLN A 42 3.13 -7.74 -5.19
N VAL A 43 1.96 -7.26 -4.84
CA VAL A 43 1.76 -6.35 -3.71
C VAL A 43 0.59 -6.80 -2.84
N GLU A 44 0.61 -6.40 -1.58
CA GLU A 44 -0.60 -6.27 -0.77
C GLU A 44 -1.19 -4.90 -1.02
N ARG A 45 -2.47 -4.83 -1.43
CA ARG A 45 -3.18 -3.57 -1.64
C ARG A 45 -4.27 -3.44 -0.59
N THR A 46 -4.35 -2.26 0.04
CA THR A 46 -5.42 -1.88 0.96
C THR A 46 -5.97 -0.54 0.53
N GLU A 47 -7.26 -0.47 0.25
CA GLU A 47 -7.99 0.74 -0.11
C GLU A 47 -8.88 1.13 1.05
N ILE A 48 -8.75 2.37 1.54
CA ILE A 48 -9.57 2.90 2.62
C ILE A 48 -10.93 3.31 2.07
N VAL A 49 -11.99 2.62 2.46
CA VAL A 49 -13.36 2.90 1.98
C VAL A 49 -14.01 3.98 2.83
N SER A 50 -13.92 3.83 4.15
CA SER A 50 -14.48 4.78 5.11
C SER A 50 -13.80 4.59 6.47
N TYR A 51 -13.88 5.62 7.33
CA TYR A 51 -13.51 5.48 8.72
C TYR A 51 -14.36 6.37 9.62
N GLU A 52 -14.55 5.93 10.85
CA GLU A 52 -15.23 6.68 11.90
C GLU A 52 -14.31 6.75 13.13
N VAL A 53 -14.19 7.95 13.71
CA VAL A 53 -13.53 8.15 14.99
C VAL A 53 -14.56 7.94 16.09
N THR A 54 -14.32 6.94 16.94
CA THR A 54 -15.16 6.60 18.09
C THR A 54 -14.44 6.94 19.39
N GLU A 55 -15.16 6.94 20.52
CA GLU A 55 -14.54 7.11 21.85
C GLU A 55 -13.48 6.03 22.16
N GLN A 56 -13.49 4.90 21.45
CA GLN A 56 -12.60 3.76 21.63
C GLN A 56 -11.45 3.73 20.60
N GLY A 57 -11.42 4.65 19.63
CA GLY A 57 -10.40 4.72 18.60
C GLY A 57 -10.99 4.90 17.20
N TYR A 58 -10.60 4.03 16.27
CA TYR A 58 -11.01 4.13 14.86
C TYR A 58 -11.67 2.84 14.40
N ASN A 59 -12.82 2.98 13.73
CA ASN A 59 -13.41 1.91 12.94
C ASN A 59 -13.09 2.19 11.47
N PHE A 60 -12.43 1.25 10.80
CA PHE A 60 -12.09 1.37 9.38
C PHE A 60 -12.85 0.33 8.57
N GLU A 61 -13.37 0.75 7.42
CA GLU A 61 -13.78 -0.14 6.35
C GLU A 61 -12.74 -0.08 5.24
N VAL A 62 -12.28 -1.25 4.80
CA VAL A 62 -11.24 -1.34 3.77
C VAL A 62 -11.55 -2.44 2.77
N LYS A 63 -11.13 -2.25 1.53
CA LYS A 63 -10.95 -3.36 0.58
C LYS A 63 -9.50 -3.80 0.65
N SER A 64 -9.27 -5.11 0.72
CA SER A 64 -7.92 -5.65 0.85
C SER A 64 -7.67 -6.80 -0.12
N TRP A 65 -6.53 -6.76 -0.77
CA TRP A 65 -6.02 -7.81 -1.65
C TRP A 65 -4.68 -8.29 -1.12
N LYS A 66 -4.61 -9.57 -0.75
CA LYS A 66 -3.37 -10.20 -0.28
C LYS A 66 -2.35 -10.41 -1.40
N SER A 67 -2.82 -10.49 -2.64
CA SER A 67 -2.00 -10.63 -3.84
C SER A 67 -2.65 -9.83 -4.96
N PHE A 68 -2.05 -8.69 -5.28
CA PHE A 68 -2.45 -7.81 -6.37
C PHE A 68 -1.24 -7.58 -7.27
N LEU A 69 -1.48 -7.42 -8.57
CA LEU A 69 -0.42 -7.15 -9.55
C LEU A 69 -0.39 -5.65 -9.83
N SER A 70 0.74 -5.02 -9.57
CA SER A 70 0.95 -3.58 -9.78
C SER A 70 2.22 -3.35 -10.59
N ASP A 71 2.45 -2.12 -11.05
CA ASP A 71 3.74 -1.74 -11.61
C ASP A 71 4.84 -1.89 -10.55
N ASN A 72 6.06 -2.23 -10.98
CA ASN A 72 7.18 -2.43 -10.08
C ASN A 72 7.97 -1.15 -9.87
N TRP A 73 7.55 -0.31 -8.92
CA TRP A 73 8.29 0.91 -8.54
C TRP A 73 9.66 0.65 -7.90
N ARG A 74 10.00 -0.62 -7.64
CA ARG A 74 11.32 -1.05 -7.16
C ARG A 74 12.18 -1.71 -8.25
N SER A 75 11.71 -1.75 -9.50
CA SER A 75 12.51 -2.26 -10.64
C SER A 75 13.67 -1.32 -11.01
N SER A 76 13.61 -0.05 -10.59
CA SER A 76 14.56 1.02 -10.96
C SER A 76 15.65 1.28 -9.90
N GLN A 77 15.76 0.45 -8.86
CA GLN A 77 16.77 0.58 -7.79
C GLN A 77 17.87 -0.46 -7.88
#